data_AF-A0A817V5L1-F1
#
_entry.id   AF-A0A817V5L1-F1
#
_cell.length_a   1.000
_cell.length_b   1.000
_cell.length_c   1.000
_cell.angle_alpha   90.00
_cell.angle_beta   90.00
_cell.angle_gamma   90.00
#
_symmetry.space_group_name_H-M   'P 1'
#
loop_
_entity.id
_entity.type
_entity.pdbx_description
1 polymer ?
#
loop_
_entity_poly.entity_id
_entity_poly.type
_entity_poly.pdbx_seq_one_letter_code
_entity_poly.pdbx_strand_id
1 'polypeptide(L)'
;MFNILRHYGVPTKIVCAIEAIYHNSKSVVLVDGNVSEEFDVTTGVLQGDTLAPYLFITVIDYVMKNAQLYHTNEHGEYGFVTNKRQSSRQPPTCVHDLDFADDIALLENSFDRAQSQLVQTAKRATEVGLQINITKTQALTNQNTNNQTIQLDGQNIKWVDNFKYLGSMMLSTTTDIKVRKSQAWKAFWKLKNIWKSTTIPIKLKINIFKTTCLSILLYGCESWIITNKLENTLNSFATSCYRIMLGIK
;
A
#
# COMPACT_ATOMS: atom_id res chain seq x y z
N MET A 1 -10.18 19.43 4.12
CA MET A 1 -11.13 18.44 3.55
C MET A 1 -12.36 19.07 2.89
N PHE A 2 -13.26 19.74 3.62
CA PHE A 2 -14.52 20.25 3.03
C PHE A 2 -14.32 21.22 1.86
N ASN A 3 -13.29 22.09 1.93
CA ASN A 3 -12.94 22.98 0.82
C ASN A 3 -12.45 22.21 -0.41
N ILE A 4 -11.79 21.07 -0.24
CA ILE A 4 -11.36 20.19 -1.35
C ILE A 4 -12.59 19.55 -2.00
N LEU A 5 -13.57 19.09 -1.21
CA LEU A 5 -14.84 18.58 -1.76
C LEU A 5 -15.56 19.65 -2.60
N ARG A 6 -15.62 20.89 -2.10
CA ARG A 6 -16.18 22.02 -2.85
C ARG A 6 -15.39 22.32 -4.12
N HIS A 7 -14.06 22.26 -4.05
CA HIS A 7 -13.17 22.44 -5.21
C HIS A 7 -13.41 21.38 -6.30
N TYR A 8 -13.70 20.13 -5.91
CA TYR A 8 -14.08 19.06 -6.83
C TYR A 8 -15.55 19.09 -7.27
N GLY A 9 -16.29 20.15 -6.93
CA GLY A 9 -17.67 20.33 -7.39
C GLY A 9 -18.68 19.48 -6.65
N VAL A 10 -18.34 18.92 -5.48
CA VAL A 10 -19.31 18.20 -4.65
C VAL A 10 -20.41 19.19 -4.21
N PRO A 11 -21.71 18.88 -4.46
CA PRO A 11 -22.81 19.78 -4.14
C PRO A 11 -22.79 20.25 -2.68
N THR A 12 -23.03 21.55 -2.47
CA THR A 12 -23.00 22.18 -1.15
C THR A 12 -23.85 21.45 -0.12
N LYS A 13 -25.04 20.96 -0.50
CA LYS A 13 -25.92 20.18 0.39
C LYS A 13 -25.24 18.90 0.92
N ILE A 14 -24.49 18.21 0.07
CA ILE A 14 -23.74 16.99 0.46
C ILE A 14 -22.58 17.39 1.35
N VAL A 15 -21.82 18.43 1.00
CA VAL A 15 -20.71 18.91 1.85
C VAL A 15 -21.20 19.30 3.23
N CYS A 16 -22.32 20.02 3.35
CA CYS A 16 -22.92 20.39 4.62
C CYS A 16 -23.37 19.16 5.42
N ALA A 17 -23.94 18.14 4.77
CA ALA A 17 -24.33 16.90 5.45
C ALA A 17 -23.11 16.15 6.01
N ILE A 18 -22.01 16.09 5.25
CA ILE A 18 -20.76 15.50 5.72
C ILE A 18 -20.18 16.35 6.86
N GLU A 19 -20.13 17.67 6.70
CA GLU A 19 -19.61 18.60 7.71
C GLU A 19 -20.38 18.47 9.03
N ALA A 20 -21.69 18.24 9.00
CA ALA A 20 -22.51 18.02 10.19
C ALA A 20 -22.12 16.74 10.97
N ILE A 21 -21.60 15.70 10.30
CA ILE A 21 -21.10 14.48 10.97
C ILE A 21 -19.82 14.77 11.75
N TYR A 22 -18.99 15.69 11.25
CA TYR A 22 -17.69 16.03 11.82
C TYR A 22 -17.74 17.20 12.81
N HIS A 23 -18.79 18.02 12.78
CA HIS A 23 -18.90 19.22 13.60
C HIS A 23 -19.10 18.89 15.09
N ASN A 24 -18.27 19.47 15.96
CA ASN A 24 -18.27 19.25 17.42
C ASN A 24 -18.29 17.77 17.83
N SER A 25 -17.58 16.94 17.05
CA SER A 25 -17.46 15.50 17.31
C SER A 25 -16.67 15.28 18.60
N LYS A 26 -17.19 14.41 19.47
CA LYS A 26 -16.48 13.93 20.67
C LYS A 26 -16.28 12.43 20.61
N SER A 27 -15.20 11.96 21.22
CA SER A 27 -14.88 10.54 21.34
C SER A 27 -14.62 10.15 22.79
N VAL A 28 -14.79 8.85 23.04
CA VAL A 28 -14.41 8.17 24.29
C VAL A 28 -13.69 6.87 23.94
N VAL A 29 -12.80 6.43 24.82
CA VAL A 29 -12.10 5.13 24.69
C VAL A 29 -12.75 4.13 25.64
N LEU A 30 -13.20 2.99 25.10
CA LEU A 30 -13.72 1.87 25.89
C LEU A 30 -12.62 0.80 26.05
N VAL A 31 -12.18 0.56 27.29
CA VAL A 31 -11.19 -0.49 27.63
C VAL A 31 -11.74 -1.35 28.75
N ASP A 32 -11.88 -2.65 28.50
CA ASP A 32 -12.37 -3.63 29.48
C ASP A 32 -13.68 -3.23 30.19
N GLY A 33 -14.58 -2.58 29.45
CA GLY A 33 -15.87 -2.10 29.97
C GLY A 33 -15.83 -0.72 30.64
N ASN A 34 -14.64 -0.13 30.81
CA ASN A 34 -14.48 1.22 31.37
C ASN A 34 -14.36 2.25 30.24
N VAL A 35 -15.07 3.37 30.39
CA VAL A 35 -15.10 4.47 29.43
C VAL A 35 -14.19 5.59 29.92
N SER A 36 -13.36 6.13 29.03
CA SER A 36 -12.54 7.31 29.32
C SER A 36 -13.39 8.58 29.47
N GLU A 37 -12.76 9.67 29.91
CA GLU A 37 -13.33 11.00 29.75
C GLU A 37 -13.53 11.32 28.25
N GLU A 38 -14.54 12.15 27.97
CA GLU A 38 -14.78 12.66 26.62
C GLU A 38 -13.67 13.60 26.17
N PHE A 39 -13.27 13.49 24.91
CA PHE A 39 -12.35 14.42 24.28
C PHE A 39 -12.84 14.82 22.89
N ASP A 40 -12.51 16.04 22.48
CA ASP A 40 -12.90 16.58 21.19
C ASP A 40 -12.08 15.95 20.06
N VAL A 41 -12.75 15.62 18.96
CA VAL A 41 -12.13 15.15 17.71
C VAL A 41 -11.98 16.34 16.77
N THR A 42 -10.78 16.90 16.73
CA THR A 42 -10.49 18.09 15.92
C THR A 42 -9.85 17.77 14.57
N THR A 43 -9.34 16.55 14.39
CA THR A 43 -8.60 16.14 13.19
C THR A 43 -8.89 14.68 12.81
N GLY A 44 -8.60 14.36 11.55
CA GLY A 44 -8.74 13.00 11.02
C GLY A 44 -10.11 12.71 10.44
N VAL A 45 -10.22 11.53 9.83
CA VAL A 45 -11.48 10.95 9.36
C VAL A 45 -11.98 9.92 10.39
N LEU A 46 -13.29 9.70 10.47
CA LEU A 46 -13.87 8.75 11.41
C LEU A 46 -13.50 7.31 11.03
N GLN A 47 -12.57 6.71 11.76
CA GLN A 47 -12.15 5.33 11.49
C GLN A 47 -13.32 4.37 11.75
N GLY A 48 -13.61 3.51 10.77
CA GLY A 48 -14.77 2.62 10.79
C GLY A 48 -16.01 3.19 10.09
N ASP A 49 -16.03 4.48 9.76
CA ASP A 49 -17.05 5.05 8.88
C ASP A 49 -16.84 4.58 7.44
N THR A 50 -17.92 4.14 6.80
CA THR A 50 -17.95 3.76 5.37
C THR A 50 -17.55 4.88 4.42
N LEU A 51 -17.75 6.15 4.78
CA LEU A 51 -17.42 7.31 3.95
C LEU A 51 -15.96 7.78 4.14
N ALA A 52 -15.37 7.51 5.30
CA ALA A 52 -14.03 7.97 5.65
C ALA A 52 -12.93 7.57 4.64
N PRO A 53 -12.88 6.34 4.10
CA PRO A 53 -11.90 5.97 3.07
C PRO A 53 -11.98 6.85 1.82
N TYR A 54 -13.20 7.17 1.37
CA TYR A 54 -13.42 8.00 0.18
C TYR A 54 -12.98 9.45 0.43
N LEU A 55 -13.32 9.98 1.60
CA LEU A 55 -12.88 11.32 2.02
C LEU A 55 -11.36 11.42 2.09
N PHE A 56 -10.71 10.40 2.65
CA PHE A 56 -9.26 10.34 2.75
C PHE A 56 -8.60 10.31 1.37
N ILE A 57 -9.03 9.40 0.49
CA ILE A 57 -8.49 9.30 -0.87
C ILE A 57 -8.72 10.59 -1.66
N THR A 58 -9.85 11.28 -1.44
CA THR A 58 -10.11 12.58 -2.08
C THR A 58 -9.08 13.64 -1.68
N VAL A 59 -8.64 13.63 -0.43
CA VAL A 59 -7.58 14.54 0.05
C VAL A 59 -6.23 14.14 -0.56
N ILE A 60 -5.90 12.85 -0.60
CA ILE A 60 -4.66 12.35 -1.22
C ILE A 60 -4.61 12.71 -2.70
N ASP A 61 -5.67 12.46 -3.47
CA ASP A 61 -5.78 12.82 -4.88
C ASP A 61 -5.56 14.33 -5.11
N TYR A 62 -6.10 15.18 -4.23
CA TYR A 62 -5.84 16.62 -4.28
C TYR A 62 -4.36 16.94 -4.04
N VAL A 63 -3.73 16.35 -3.02
CA VAL A 63 -2.30 16.54 -2.74
C VAL A 63 -1.45 16.13 -3.94
N MET A 64 -1.71 14.94 -4.48
CA MET A 64 -0.93 14.36 -5.57
C MET A 64 -1.09 15.18 -6.85
N LYS A 65 -2.31 15.54 -7.26
CA LYS A 65 -2.53 16.40 -8.43
C LYS A 65 -1.84 17.74 -8.31
N ASN A 66 -1.90 18.38 -7.14
CA ASN A 66 -1.21 19.65 -6.95
C ASN A 66 0.31 19.46 -7.00
N ALA A 67 0.86 18.47 -6.29
CA ALA A 67 2.30 18.19 -6.31
C ALA A 67 2.82 17.92 -7.74
N GLN A 68 2.09 17.12 -8.50
CA GLN A 68 2.35 16.83 -9.91
C GLN A 68 2.35 18.09 -10.79
N LEU A 69 1.35 18.96 -10.65
CA LEU A 69 1.26 20.20 -11.43
C LEU A 69 2.49 21.11 -11.19
N TYR A 70 2.90 21.30 -9.93
CA TYR A 70 4.08 22.10 -9.62
C TYR A 70 5.37 21.45 -10.12
N HIS A 71 5.51 20.14 -9.95
CA HIS A 71 6.67 19.41 -10.43
C HIS A 71 6.82 19.47 -11.96
N THR A 72 5.70 19.36 -12.69
CA THR A 72 5.66 19.51 -14.16
C THR A 72 6.09 20.91 -14.60
N ASN A 73 5.62 21.95 -13.90
CA ASN A 73 5.98 23.33 -14.21
C ASN A 73 7.48 23.62 -14.00
N GLU A 74 8.12 22.95 -13.04
CA GLU A 74 9.54 23.10 -12.75
C GLU A 74 10.45 22.28 -13.69
N HIS A 75 10.03 21.08 -14.11
CA HIS A 75 10.91 20.11 -14.77
C HIS A 75 10.42 19.56 -16.12
N GLY A 76 9.23 19.96 -16.58
CA GLY A 76 8.61 19.48 -17.82
C GLY A 76 8.00 18.08 -17.70
N GLU A 77 8.04 17.28 -18.77
CA GLU A 77 7.60 15.88 -18.74
C GLU A 77 8.35 15.11 -17.63
N TYR A 78 7.59 14.50 -16.71
CA TYR A 78 8.07 13.83 -15.50
C TYR A 78 7.56 12.37 -15.44
N GLY A 79 7.93 11.64 -14.40
CA GLY A 79 7.55 10.25 -14.20
C GLY A 79 8.56 9.23 -14.76
N PHE A 80 8.40 7.99 -14.32
CA PHE A 80 9.18 6.85 -14.79
C PHE A 80 8.71 6.44 -16.19
N VAL A 81 9.62 6.48 -17.16
CA VAL A 81 9.28 6.26 -18.57
C VAL A 81 9.23 4.77 -18.85
N THR A 82 8.03 4.26 -19.14
CA THR A 82 7.82 2.86 -19.51
C THR A 82 8.00 2.64 -21.00
N ASN A 83 7.52 3.59 -21.81
CA ASN A 83 7.71 3.58 -23.26
C ASN A 83 8.34 4.88 -23.72
N LYS A 84 9.48 4.78 -24.41
CA LYS A 84 10.14 5.95 -25.01
C LYS A 84 9.27 6.56 -26.11
N ARG A 85 9.43 7.87 -26.33
CA ARG A 85 8.81 8.60 -27.45
C ARG A 85 9.14 7.91 -28.77
N GLN A 86 8.12 7.63 -29.58
CA GLN A 86 8.30 7.04 -30.91
C GLN A 86 8.24 8.09 -32.02
N SER A 87 7.43 9.14 -31.85
CA SER A 87 7.32 10.25 -32.81
C SER A 87 6.79 11.53 -32.14
N SER A 88 6.64 12.62 -32.91
CA SER A 88 5.97 13.83 -32.41
C SER A 88 4.50 13.58 -32.05
N ARG A 89 3.83 12.65 -32.74
CA ARG A 89 2.43 12.27 -32.52
C ARG A 89 2.24 11.22 -31.43
N GLN A 90 3.33 10.55 -31.01
CA GLN A 90 3.31 9.50 -30.00
C GLN A 90 4.29 9.85 -28.87
N PRO A 91 3.83 10.62 -27.86
CA PRO A 91 4.64 11.01 -26.71
C PRO A 91 5.05 9.78 -25.88
N PRO A 92 6.05 9.92 -24.99
CA PRO A 92 6.43 8.84 -24.08
C PRO A 92 5.25 8.47 -23.16
N THR A 93 5.21 7.21 -22.74
CA THR A 93 4.32 6.76 -21.67
C THR A 93 5.09 6.76 -20.36
N CYS A 94 4.53 7.43 -19.35
CA CYS A 94 5.12 7.53 -18.03
C CYS A 94 4.18 6.98 -16.97
N VAL A 95 4.76 6.49 -15.87
CA VAL A 95 4.07 6.23 -14.61
C VAL A 95 4.64 7.19 -13.59
N HIS A 96 3.78 8.02 -13.00
CA HIS A 96 4.18 9.12 -12.12
C HIS A 96 4.24 8.70 -10.65
N ASP A 97 3.25 7.90 -10.25
CA ASP A 97 3.08 7.41 -8.89
C ASP A 97 2.24 6.13 -8.88
N LEU A 98 2.27 5.46 -7.74
CA LEU A 98 1.37 4.37 -7.38
C LEU A 98 0.82 4.69 -5.99
N ASP A 99 -0.50 4.87 -5.91
CA ASP A 99 -1.15 5.34 -4.69
C ASP A 99 -2.06 4.25 -4.11
N PHE A 100 -1.79 3.83 -2.88
CA PHE A 100 -2.67 2.95 -2.11
C PHE A 100 -2.86 3.48 -0.69
N ALA A 101 -3.97 4.17 -0.45
CA ALA A 101 -4.21 4.86 0.82
C ALA A 101 -3.03 5.78 1.18
N ASP A 102 -2.35 5.52 2.31
CA ASP A 102 -1.17 6.26 2.76
C ASP A 102 0.16 5.71 2.21
N ASP A 103 0.15 4.51 1.61
CA ASP A 103 1.30 3.93 0.94
C ASP A 103 1.41 4.49 -0.50
N ILE A 104 2.23 5.51 -0.67
CA ILE A 104 2.49 6.19 -1.95
C ILE A 104 3.91 5.86 -2.45
N ALA A 105 4.04 5.48 -3.72
CA ALA A 105 5.32 5.30 -4.39
C ALA A 105 5.49 6.31 -5.52
N LEU A 106 6.44 7.23 -5.36
CA LEU A 106 6.82 8.20 -6.38
C LEU A 106 7.83 7.59 -7.35
N LEU A 107 7.65 7.82 -8.65
CA LEU A 107 8.39 7.14 -9.70
C LEU A 107 9.05 8.14 -10.65
N GLU A 108 10.38 8.17 -10.66
CA GLU A 108 11.16 9.11 -11.47
C GLU A 108 12.37 8.45 -12.14
N ASN A 109 12.83 9.07 -13.23
CA ASN A 109 14.01 8.59 -13.98
C ASN A 109 15.33 9.26 -13.54
N SER A 110 15.25 10.30 -12.70
CA SER A 110 16.40 11.09 -12.24
C SER A 110 16.31 11.34 -10.73
N PHE A 111 17.45 11.32 -10.06
CA PHE A 111 17.53 11.63 -8.63
C PHE A 111 17.09 13.05 -8.29
N ASP A 112 17.47 14.04 -9.11
CA ASP A 112 17.07 15.43 -8.91
C ASP A 112 15.55 15.60 -9.01
N ARG A 113 14.93 14.88 -9.95
CA ARG A 113 13.47 14.89 -10.12
C ARG A 113 12.77 14.16 -8.97
N ALA A 114 13.28 13.01 -8.55
CA ALA A 114 12.77 12.28 -7.39
C ALA A 114 12.82 13.14 -6.12
N GLN A 115 13.92 13.86 -5.92
CA GLN A 115 14.11 14.81 -4.82
C GLN A 115 13.08 15.95 -4.89
N SER A 116 12.89 16.56 -6.06
CA SER A 116 11.90 17.63 -6.26
C SER A 116 10.47 17.13 -6.04
N GLN A 117 10.09 15.99 -6.63
CA GLN A 117 8.76 15.41 -6.48
C GLN A 117 8.45 15.08 -5.02
N LEU A 118 9.41 14.51 -4.28
CA LEU A 118 9.28 14.24 -2.84
C LEU A 118 9.01 15.53 -2.05
N VAL A 119 9.79 16.60 -2.29
CA VAL A 119 9.65 17.88 -1.59
C VAL A 119 8.32 18.56 -1.93
N GLN A 120 7.92 18.57 -3.20
CA GLN A 120 6.64 19.13 -3.61
C GLN A 120 5.48 18.35 -2.99
N THR A 121 5.55 17.02 -2.97
CA THR A 121 4.53 16.17 -2.33
C THR A 121 4.42 16.46 -0.83
N ALA A 122 5.55 16.54 -0.13
CA ALA A 122 5.59 16.85 1.30
C ALA A 122 4.99 18.23 1.60
N LYS A 123 5.31 19.23 0.78
CA LYS A 123 4.78 20.59 0.90
C LYS A 123 3.26 20.61 0.74
N ARG A 124 2.72 19.97 -0.31
CA ARG A 124 1.27 19.91 -0.56
C ARG A 124 0.53 19.08 0.50
N ALA A 125 1.14 18.01 0.99
CA ALA A 125 0.60 17.24 2.11
C ALA A 125 0.47 18.13 3.37
N THR A 126 1.50 18.91 3.68
CA THR A 126 1.51 19.80 4.86
C THR A 126 0.44 20.87 4.77
N GLU A 127 0.18 21.43 3.59
CA GLU A 127 -0.88 22.43 3.35
C GLU A 127 -2.30 21.90 3.69
N VAL A 128 -2.51 20.59 3.64
CA VAL A 128 -3.79 19.95 4.00
C VAL A 128 -3.76 19.27 5.37
N GLY A 129 -2.69 19.44 6.15
CA GLY A 129 -2.52 18.88 7.48
C GLY A 129 -2.02 17.43 7.51
N LEU A 130 -1.47 16.92 6.41
CA LEU A 130 -0.81 15.61 6.34
C LEU A 130 0.72 15.76 6.47
N GLN A 131 1.39 14.71 6.95
CA GLN A 131 2.83 14.69 7.12
C GLN A 131 3.41 13.38 6.58
N ILE A 132 4.56 13.47 5.90
CA ILE A 132 5.29 12.29 5.44
C ILE A 132 6.09 11.71 6.60
N ASN A 133 5.96 10.39 6.81
CA ASN A 133 6.79 9.69 7.80
C ASN A 133 8.18 9.39 7.23
N ILE A 134 9.12 10.31 7.42
CA ILE A 134 10.50 10.23 6.91
C ILE A 134 11.18 8.90 7.30
N THR A 135 10.95 8.40 8.53
CA THR A 135 11.58 7.16 9.01
C THR A 135 11.07 5.90 8.29
N LYS A 136 9.84 5.94 7.77
CA LYS A 136 9.25 4.85 6.97
C LYS A 136 9.49 5.01 5.48
N THR A 137 9.73 6.23 5.00
CA THR A 137 10.05 6.52 3.60
C THR A 137 11.40 5.90 3.23
N GLN A 138 11.43 5.22 2.09
CA GLN A 138 12.62 4.55 1.57
C GLN A 138 12.81 4.88 0.09
N ALA A 139 14.05 4.90 -0.36
CA ALA A 139 14.43 5.11 -1.75
C ALA A 139 15.00 3.82 -2.34
N LEU A 140 14.59 3.49 -3.57
CA LEU A 140 15.04 2.33 -4.33
C LEU A 140 15.39 2.78 -5.74
N THR A 141 16.48 2.26 -6.30
CA THR A 141 16.89 2.55 -7.67
C THR A 141 17.60 1.34 -8.29
N ASN A 142 17.58 1.25 -9.61
CA ASN A 142 18.41 0.32 -10.39
C ASN A 142 19.71 1.00 -10.91
N GLN A 143 19.90 2.29 -10.62
CA GLN A 143 21.07 3.07 -10.99
C GLN A 143 22.12 3.05 -9.86
N ASN A 144 23.36 3.43 -10.17
CA ASN A 144 24.40 3.56 -9.15
C ASN A 144 24.10 4.76 -8.23
N THR A 145 24.04 4.53 -6.92
CA THR A 145 23.74 5.54 -5.89
C THR A 145 24.97 6.34 -5.45
N ASN A 146 26.16 6.08 -5.99
CA ASN A 146 27.39 6.72 -5.51
C ASN A 146 27.28 8.25 -5.53
N ASN A 147 27.40 8.85 -4.34
CA ASN A 147 27.28 10.29 -4.05
C ASN A 147 25.88 10.90 -4.24
N GLN A 148 24.82 10.09 -4.25
CA GLN A 148 23.44 10.57 -4.35
C GLN A 148 22.73 10.51 -3.00
N THR A 149 22.16 11.64 -2.59
CA THR A 149 21.38 11.76 -1.36
C THR A 149 20.02 12.33 -1.70
N ILE A 150 18.96 11.66 -1.21
CA ILE A 150 17.60 12.21 -1.20
C ILE A 150 17.32 12.63 0.24
N GLN A 151 16.83 13.85 0.42
CA GLN A 151 16.55 14.43 1.72
C GLN A 151 15.13 14.98 1.79
N LEU A 152 14.53 14.91 2.98
CA LEU A 152 13.31 15.62 3.30
C LEU A 152 13.47 16.24 4.68
N ASP A 153 13.15 17.53 4.81
CA ASP A 153 13.31 18.30 6.06
C ASP A 153 14.70 18.17 6.71
N GLY A 154 15.76 18.15 5.89
CA GLY A 154 17.15 18.00 6.31
C GLY A 154 17.54 16.59 6.77
N GLN A 155 16.65 15.61 6.68
CA GLN A 155 16.91 14.21 7.01
C GLN A 155 17.10 13.38 5.74
N ASN A 156 18.10 12.50 5.72
CA ASN A 156 18.36 11.60 4.60
C ASN A 156 17.31 10.48 4.54
N ILE A 157 16.74 10.27 3.34
CA ILE A 157 15.92 9.10 3.03
C ILE A 157 16.83 7.88 2.90
N LYS A 158 16.40 6.77 3.51
CA LYS A 158 17.17 5.52 3.51
C LYS A 158 17.11 4.85 2.12
N TRP A 159 18.27 4.61 1.52
CA TRP A 159 18.41 3.72 0.37
C TRP A 159 18.27 2.25 0.80
N VAL A 160 17.52 1.47 0.03
CA VAL A 160 17.33 0.03 0.26
C VAL A 160 17.51 -0.76 -1.02
N ASP A 161 18.09 -1.96 -0.92
CA ASP A 161 18.25 -2.89 -2.06
C ASP A 161 16.99 -3.72 -2.31
N ASN A 162 16.03 -3.69 -1.39
CA ASN A 162 14.75 -4.37 -1.53
C ASN A 162 13.75 -3.73 -0.56
N PHE A 163 12.51 -3.59 -1.02
CA PHE A 163 11.45 -2.92 -0.29
C PHE A 163 10.20 -3.80 -0.28
N LYS A 164 9.45 -3.72 0.83
CA LYS A 164 8.16 -4.39 0.99
C LYS A 164 7.04 -3.40 0.68
N TYR A 165 6.45 -3.51 -0.50
CA TYR A 165 5.31 -2.69 -0.93
C TYR A 165 4.01 -3.48 -0.80
N LEU A 166 2.99 -2.94 -0.11
CA LEU A 166 1.67 -3.55 0.04
C LEU A 166 1.69 -5.02 0.49
N GLY A 167 2.68 -5.37 1.32
CA GLY A 167 2.88 -6.73 1.79
C GLY A 167 3.91 -7.55 1.02
N SER A 168 4.24 -7.21 -0.23
CA SER A 168 5.06 -8.00 -1.17
C SER A 168 6.47 -7.45 -1.34
N MET A 169 7.47 -8.32 -1.47
CA MET A 169 8.86 -7.90 -1.75
C MET A 169 9.03 -7.57 -3.24
N MET A 170 9.45 -6.34 -3.56
CA MET A 170 9.47 -5.86 -4.95
C MET A 170 10.54 -6.50 -5.84
N LEU A 171 11.77 -6.67 -5.35
CA LEU A 171 12.89 -7.04 -6.23
C LEU A 171 13.19 -8.54 -6.33
N SER A 172 12.52 -9.37 -5.55
CA SER A 172 12.80 -10.81 -5.57
C SER A 172 11.55 -11.64 -5.34
N THR A 173 11.00 -12.14 -6.44
CA THR A 173 9.96 -13.18 -6.44
C THR A 173 10.35 -14.37 -5.57
N THR A 174 11.62 -14.77 -5.60
CA THR A 174 12.11 -15.89 -4.77
C THR A 174 12.02 -15.56 -3.29
N THR A 175 12.37 -14.34 -2.89
CA THR A 175 12.28 -13.90 -1.48
C THR A 175 10.82 -13.77 -1.06
N ASP A 176 9.96 -13.20 -1.91
CA ASP A 176 8.54 -13.04 -1.60
C ASP A 176 7.86 -14.41 -1.42
N ILE A 177 8.04 -15.34 -2.36
CA ILE A 177 7.53 -16.71 -2.25
C ILE A 177 7.98 -17.39 -0.95
N LYS A 178 9.24 -17.20 -0.53
CA LYS A 178 9.75 -17.75 0.74
C LYS A 178 9.00 -17.17 1.94
N VAL A 179 8.78 -15.85 1.97
CA VAL A 179 8.04 -15.18 3.04
C VAL A 179 6.59 -15.65 3.08
N ARG A 180 5.90 -15.68 1.92
CA ARG A 180 4.51 -16.16 1.81
C ARG A 180 4.35 -17.61 2.22
N LYS A 181 5.26 -18.47 1.77
CA LYS A 181 5.29 -19.89 2.17
C LYS A 181 5.47 -20.05 3.68
N SER A 182 6.34 -19.25 4.30
CA SER A 182 6.50 -19.26 5.77
C SER A 182 5.21 -18.83 6.49
N GLN A 183 4.56 -17.77 6.03
CA GLN A 183 3.29 -17.28 6.58
C GLN A 183 2.17 -18.31 6.41
N ALA A 184 2.06 -18.90 5.22
CA ALA A 184 1.08 -19.93 4.90
C ALA A 184 1.26 -21.18 5.77
N TRP A 185 2.52 -21.61 6.02
CA TRP A 185 2.81 -22.69 6.96
C TRP A 185 2.42 -22.34 8.40
N LYS A 186 2.70 -21.11 8.86
CA LYS A 186 2.27 -20.65 10.18
C LYS A 186 0.75 -20.70 10.32
N ALA A 187 0.02 -20.22 9.32
CA ALA A 187 -1.44 -20.28 9.29
C ALA A 187 -1.95 -21.73 9.27
N PHE A 188 -1.33 -22.59 8.46
CA PHE A 188 -1.67 -24.01 8.41
C PHE A 188 -1.50 -24.67 9.78
N TRP A 189 -0.38 -24.46 10.46
CA TRP A 189 -0.14 -25.10 11.76
C TRP A 189 -0.99 -24.56 12.90
N LYS A 190 -1.47 -23.31 12.83
CA LYS A 190 -2.50 -22.80 13.76
C LYS A 190 -3.79 -23.62 13.70
N LEU A 191 -4.09 -24.21 12.55
CA LEU A 191 -5.29 -25.02 12.31
C LEU A 191 -5.04 -26.53 12.43
N LYS A 192 -3.94 -26.95 13.07
CA LYS A 192 -3.53 -28.37 13.19
C LYS A 192 -4.64 -29.32 13.66
N ASN A 193 -5.52 -28.87 14.55
CA ASN A 193 -6.60 -29.68 15.10
C ASN A 193 -7.67 -29.98 14.03
N ILE A 194 -7.93 -29.03 13.12
CA ILE A 194 -8.85 -29.21 12.00
C ILE A 194 -8.32 -30.28 11.05
N TRP A 195 -7.02 -30.23 10.73
CA TRP A 195 -6.40 -31.18 9.80
C TRP A 195 -6.38 -32.60 10.34
N LYS A 196 -6.12 -32.75 11.64
CA LYS A 196 -6.10 -34.05 12.34
C LYS A 196 -7.49 -34.62 12.62
N SER A 197 -8.54 -33.81 12.62
CA SER A 197 -9.88 -34.27 12.94
C SER A 197 -10.38 -35.28 11.90
N THR A 198 -10.84 -36.44 12.36
CA THR A 198 -11.50 -37.46 11.54
C THR A 198 -12.98 -37.15 11.30
N THR A 199 -13.57 -36.26 12.11
CA THR A 199 -15.00 -35.90 12.00
C THR A 199 -15.26 -34.83 10.94
N ILE A 200 -14.23 -34.06 10.56
CA ILE A 200 -14.35 -32.99 9.57
C ILE A 200 -14.21 -33.58 8.15
N PRO A 201 -15.20 -33.41 7.27
CA PRO A 201 -15.12 -33.89 5.90
C PRO A 201 -13.94 -33.28 5.13
N ILE A 202 -13.28 -34.09 4.31
CA ILE A 202 -12.11 -33.65 3.52
C ILE A 202 -12.43 -32.43 2.64
N LYS A 203 -13.63 -32.37 2.06
CA LYS A 203 -14.09 -31.23 1.25
C LYS A 203 -14.05 -29.92 2.05
N LEU A 204 -14.47 -29.96 3.32
CA LEU A 204 -14.44 -28.79 4.19
C LEU A 204 -12.99 -28.41 4.55
N LYS A 205 -12.13 -29.39 4.85
CA LYS A 205 -10.69 -29.13 5.09
C LYS A 205 -10.03 -28.44 3.89
N ILE A 206 -10.32 -28.91 2.67
CA ILE A 206 -9.81 -28.31 1.43
C ILE A 206 -10.30 -26.86 1.28
N ASN A 207 -11.59 -26.60 1.54
CA ASN A 207 -12.13 -25.25 1.48
C ASN A 207 -11.45 -24.32 2.49
N ILE A 208 -11.27 -24.76 3.74
CA ILE A 208 -10.56 -24.00 4.77
C ILE A 208 -9.13 -23.72 4.29
N PHE A 209 -8.39 -24.74 3.85
CA PHE A 209 -7.04 -24.58 3.31
C PHE A 209 -6.97 -23.53 2.18
N LYS A 210 -7.90 -23.59 1.21
CA LYS A 210 -7.96 -22.61 0.11
C LYS A 210 -8.18 -21.19 0.62
N THR A 211 -9.13 -21.00 1.54
CA THR A 211 -9.48 -19.68 2.07
C THR A 211 -8.46 -19.08 3.03
N THR A 212 -7.70 -19.90 3.77
CA THR A 212 -6.81 -19.41 4.83
C THR A 212 -5.33 -19.54 4.52
N CYS A 213 -4.91 -20.60 3.82
CA CYS A 213 -3.49 -20.90 3.59
C CYS A 213 -3.09 -20.58 2.15
N LEU A 214 -3.90 -21.00 1.18
CA LEU A 214 -3.62 -20.75 -0.23
C LEU A 214 -3.75 -19.25 -0.56
N SER A 215 -4.73 -18.56 0.01
CA SER A 215 -4.88 -17.10 -0.09
C SER A 215 -3.64 -16.35 0.42
N ILE A 216 -3.06 -16.77 1.55
CA ILE A 216 -1.81 -16.20 2.09
C ILE A 216 -0.64 -16.53 1.17
N LEU A 217 -0.57 -17.77 0.67
CA LEU A 217 0.51 -18.22 -0.19
C LEU A 217 0.55 -17.41 -1.49
N LEU A 218 -0.61 -17.17 -2.10
CA LEU A 218 -0.73 -16.55 -3.43
C LEU A 218 -0.94 -15.04 -3.39
N TYR A 219 -0.93 -14.42 -2.20
CA TYR A 219 -1.04 -12.97 -2.13
C TYR A 219 0.15 -12.31 -2.85
N GLY A 220 -0.14 -11.44 -3.82
CA GLY A 220 0.89 -10.75 -4.61
C GLY A 220 1.46 -11.58 -5.75
N CYS A 221 0.87 -12.74 -6.08
CA CYS A 221 1.40 -13.61 -7.13
C CYS A 221 1.31 -13.01 -8.54
N GLU A 222 0.45 -12.01 -8.73
CA GLU A 222 0.32 -11.24 -9.97
C GLU A 222 1.62 -10.53 -10.39
N SER A 223 2.52 -10.24 -9.44
CA SER A 223 3.80 -9.59 -9.72
C SER A 223 4.96 -10.59 -9.82
N TRP A 224 4.70 -11.90 -9.75
CA TRP A 224 5.74 -12.91 -9.70
C TRP A 224 6.21 -13.33 -11.09
N ILE A 225 7.53 -13.37 -11.27
CA ILE A 225 8.15 -14.00 -12.43
C ILE A 225 8.35 -15.49 -12.10
N ILE A 226 7.42 -16.33 -12.56
CA ILE A 226 7.41 -17.77 -12.25
C ILE A 226 8.39 -18.53 -13.13
N THR A 227 9.25 -19.30 -12.49
CA THR A 227 10.09 -20.33 -13.13
C THR A 227 9.63 -21.72 -12.69
N ASN A 228 9.95 -22.76 -13.46
CA ASN A 228 9.63 -24.14 -13.12
C ASN A 228 10.09 -24.53 -11.70
N LYS A 229 11.24 -24.02 -11.26
CA LYS A 229 11.77 -24.27 -9.91
C LYS A 229 10.89 -23.65 -8.82
N LEU A 230 10.42 -22.42 -9.04
CA LEU A 230 9.55 -21.72 -8.10
C LEU A 230 8.15 -22.34 -8.07
N GLU A 231 7.62 -22.70 -9.24
CA GLU A 231 6.36 -23.41 -9.35
C GLU A 231 6.40 -24.75 -8.59
N ASN A 232 7.45 -25.54 -8.79
CA ASN A 232 7.66 -26.79 -8.04
C ASN A 232 7.73 -26.55 -6.52
N THR A 233 8.26 -25.40 -6.09
CA THR A 233 8.34 -25.04 -4.67
C THR A 233 6.96 -24.75 -4.07
N LEU A 234 6.08 -24.11 -4.84
CA LEU A 234 4.68 -23.84 -4.49
C LEU A 234 3.84 -25.13 -4.49
N ASN A 235 3.97 -25.94 -5.55
CA ASN A 235 3.30 -27.23 -5.66
C ASN A 235 3.71 -28.19 -4.52
N SER A 236 5.00 -28.20 -4.16
CA SER A 236 5.47 -28.99 -3.02
C SER A 236 4.79 -28.59 -1.71
N PHE A 237 4.59 -27.30 -1.46
CA PHE A 237 3.86 -26.82 -0.29
C PHE A 237 2.41 -27.34 -0.28
N ALA A 238 1.70 -27.17 -1.40
CA ALA A 238 0.30 -27.61 -1.50
C ALA A 238 0.18 -29.13 -1.31
N THR A 239 1.04 -29.91 -1.98
CA THR A 239 1.08 -31.37 -1.85
C THR A 239 1.32 -31.82 -0.41
N SER A 240 2.26 -31.19 0.31
CA SER A 240 2.47 -31.49 1.73
C SER A 240 1.22 -31.22 2.57
N CYS A 241 0.53 -30.10 2.32
CA CYS A 241 -0.71 -29.77 3.03
C CYS A 241 -1.83 -30.80 2.73
N TYR A 242 -2.01 -31.19 1.47
CA TYR A 242 -2.99 -32.19 1.07
C TYR A 242 -2.71 -33.56 1.71
N ARG A 243 -1.46 -34.01 1.72
CA ARG A 243 -1.06 -35.27 2.38
C ARG A 243 -1.42 -35.26 3.86
N ILE A 244 -1.14 -34.17 4.57
CA ILE A 244 -1.50 -34.03 5.99
C ILE A 244 -3.02 -34.09 6.19
N MET A 245 -3.80 -33.37 5.36
CA MET A 245 -5.27 -33.38 5.46
C MET A 245 -5.88 -34.77 5.19
N LEU A 246 -5.23 -35.55 4.33
CA LEU A 246 -5.60 -36.94 3.99
C LEU A 246 -5.02 -37.99 4.96
N GLY A 247 -4.14 -37.60 5.89
CA GLY A 247 -3.47 -38.54 6.80
C GLY A 247 -2.40 -39.42 6.15
N ILE A 248 -1.90 -39.04 4.97
CA ILE A 248 -0.87 -39.77 4.23
C ILE A 248 0.50 -39.37 4.79
N LYS A 249 1.26 -40.36 5.28
CA LYS A 249 2.67 -40.19 5.69
C LYS A 249 3.56 -40.08 4.46
#